data_AF-A0A7W9IBM9-F1
#
_entry.id   AF-A0A7W9IBM9-F1
#
_cell.length_a   1.000
_cell.length_b   1.000
_cell.length_c   1.000
_cell.angle_alpha   90.00
_cell.angle_beta   90.00
_cell.angle_gamma   90.00
#
_symmetry.space_group_name_H-M   'P 1'
#
loop_
_entity.id
_entity.type
_entity.pdbx_description
1 polymer ?
#
loop_
_entity_poly.entity_id
_entity_poly.type
_entity_poly.pdbx_seq_one_letter_code
_entity_poly.pdbx_strand_id
1 'polypeptide(L)'
;MVIVQRVVVRWGKQGRGAAEATRRRSLPEAFPLPPALPGGPLVLHDVTLDEADGYTPVTAVGAHPLPHRAIGLRFSPGPPDDGNLRIRVERMPVGASYPRHGRIGRLFLLDPGQRARYRANFRFTGCQCAAAWHFEQWTISIGHTGPSPDLFCSGGFDAEVDDRVSLYGGR
;
A
#
# COMPACT_ATOMS: atom_id res chain seq x y z
N MET A 1 15.68 -3.16 9.23
CA MET A 1 15.13 -3.55 7.91
C MET A 1 13.69 -3.06 7.86
N VAL A 2 13.22 -2.63 6.69
CA VAL A 2 11.83 -2.22 6.46
C VAL A 2 11.14 -3.26 5.61
N ILE A 3 10.03 -3.79 6.11
CA ILE A 3 9.16 -4.69 5.35
C ILE A 3 7.90 -3.90 4.99
N VAL A 4 7.51 -3.95 3.73
CA VAL A 4 6.33 -3.26 3.21
C VAL A 4 5.47 -4.30 2.52
N GLN A 5 4.20 -4.40 2.90
CA GLN A 5 3.21 -5.11 2.13
C GLN A 5 2.22 -4.12 1.54
N ARG A 6 2.08 -4.12 0.21
CA ARG A 6 0.97 -3.46 -0.46
C ARG A 6 -0.05 -4.51 -0.89
N VAL A 7 -1.29 -4.31 -0.49
CA VAL A 7 -2.44 -5.02 -1.04
C VAL A 7 -3.23 -4.04 -1.90
N VAL A 8 -3.38 -4.35 -3.19
CA VAL A 8 -4.18 -3.59 -4.14
C VAL A 8 -5.42 -4.38 -4.50
N VAL A 9 -6.59 -3.82 -4.24
CA VAL A 9 -7.84 -4.30 -4.84
C VAL A 9 -8.13 -3.44 -6.05
N ARG A 10 -8.12 -4.02 -7.25
CA ARG A 10 -8.41 -3.32 -8.51
C ARG A 10 -9.75 -3.76 -9.09
N TRP A 11 -10.53 -2.80 -9.57
CA TRP A 11 -11.79 -3.08 -10.26
C TRP A 11 -12.12 -2.05 -11.34
N GLY A 12 -12.91 -2.46 -12.32
CA GLY A 12 -13.39 -1.64 -13.43
C GLY A 12 -14.79 -1.07 -13.20
N LYS A 13 -15.51 -0.86 -14.30
CA LYS A 13 -16.89 -0.35 -14.29
C LYS A 13 -17.88 -1.39 -13.75
N GLN A 14 -17.67 -2.68 -14.05
CA GLN A 14 -18.58 -3.75 -13.66
C GLN A 14 -18.58 -3.97 -12.14
N GLY A 15 -17.43 -3.72 -11.50
CA GLY A 15 -17.29 -3.75 -10.05
C GLY A 15 -18.01 -2.60 -9.33
N ARG A 16 -18.85 -1.80 -9.98
CA ARG A 16 -19.58 -0.72 -9.29
C ARG A 16 -20.88 -1.26 -8.68
N GLY A 17 -21.35 -0.59 -7.63
CA GLY A 17 -22.61 -0.92 -6.96
C GLY A 17 -22.43 -1.58 -5.60
N ALA A 18 -23.53 -1.70 -4.86
CA ALA A 18 -23.52 -2.13 -3.46
C ALA A 18 -23.03 -3.57 -3.27
N ALA A 19 -23.50 -4.51 -4.11
CA ALA A 19 -23.09 -5.92 -4.01
C ALA A 19 -21.58 -6.10 -4.22
N GLU A 20 -21.02 -5.47 -5.25
CA GLU A 20 -19.58 -5.50 -5.52
C GLU A 20 -18.77 -4.75 -4.45
N ALA A 21 -19.31 -3.68 -3.87
CA ALA A 21 -18.69 -3.03 -2.72
C ALA A 21 -18.64 -3.95 -1.49
N THR A 22 -19.70 -4.72 -1.23
CA THR A 22 -19.70 -5.74 -0.16
C THR A 22 -18.67 -6.82 -0.43
N ARG A 23 -18.59 -7.34 -1.66
CA ARG A 23 -17.59 -8.35 -2.05
C ARG A 23 -16.15 -7.84 -1.82
N ARG A 24 -15.86 -6.59 -2.20
CA ARG A 24 -14.54 -5.99 -1.97
C ARG A 24 -14.23 -5.77 -0.48
N ARG A 25 -15.22 -5.42 0.33
CA ARG A 25 -15.04 -5.25 1.78
C ARG A 25 -14.69 -6.55 2.50
N SER A 26 -15.07 -7.70 1.95
CA SER A 26 -14.68 -9.00 2.50
C SER A 26 -13.29 -9.49 2.06
N LEU A 27 -12.63 -8.79 1.13
CA LEU A 27 -11.28 -9.19 0.69
C LEU A 27 -10.24 -8.94 1.79
N PRO A 28 -9.22 -9.80 1.91
CA PRO A 28 -8.15 -9.58 2.88
C PRO A 28 -7.39 -8.27 2.61
N GLU A 29 -7.10 -7.53 3.68
CA GLU A 29 -6.27 -6.31 3.60
C GLU A 29 -4.79 -6.56 3.93
N ALA A 30 -4.46 -7.79 4.34
CA ALA A 30 -3.11 -8.25 4.59
C ALA A 30 -2.99 -9.74 4.27
N PHE A 31 -1.79 -10.17 3.87
CA PHE A 31 -1.46 -11.56 3.57
C PHE A 31 -0.24 -11.98 4.38
N PRO A 32 -0.08 -13.28 4.68
CA PRO A 32 1.14 -13.77 5.29
C PRO A 32 2.36 -13.39 4.45
N LEU A 33 3.48 -13.07 5.10
CA LEU A 33 4.74 -12.88 4.39
C LEU A 33 5.21 -14.21 3.78
N PRO A 34 5.75 -14.21 2.56
CA PRO A 34 6.35 -15.40 1.96
C PRO A 34 7.46 -15.98 2.85
N PRO A 35 7.63 -17.31 2.89
CA PRO A 35 8.56 -17.98 3.80
C PRO A 35 10.03 -17.58 3.54
N ALA A 36 10.35 -17.19 2.31
CA ALA A 36 11.67 -16.67 1.93
C ALA A 36 11.51 -15.24 1.41
N LEU A 37 12.03 -14.27 2.17
CA LEU A 37 12.13 -12.88 1.73
C LEU A 37 13.54 -12.60 1.21
N PRO A 38 13.68 -11.77 0.16
CA PRO A 38 14.99 -11.34 -0.31
C PRO A 38 15.68 -10.46 0.74
N GLY A 39 17.01 -10.51 0.77
CA GLY A 39 17.82 -9.65 1.65
C GLY A 39 17.91 -8.21 1.12
N GLY A 40 17.74 -7.23 2.01
CA GLY A 40 17.90 -5.82 1.68
C GLY A 40 17.41 -4.90 2.80
N PRO A 41 17.73 -3.59 2.76
CA PRO A 41 17.27 -2.65 3.77
C PRO A 41 15.76 -2.38 3.68
N LEU A 42 15.17 -2.52 2.49
CA LEU A 42 13.72 -2.48 2.26
C LEU A 42 13.27 -3.70 1.44
N VAL A 43 12.22 -4.38 1.90
CA VAL A 43 11.55 -5.48 1.18
C VAL A 43 10.12 -5.06 0.88
N LEU A 44 9.70 -5.16 -0.38
CA LEU A 44 8.34 -4.90 -0.84
C LEU A 44 7.67 -6.21 -1.25
N HIS A 45 6.59 -6.56 -0.58
CA HIS A 45 5.66 -7.62 -0.94
C HIS A 45 4.39 -6.98 -1.51
N ASP A 46 4.19 -7.11 -2.82
CA ASP A 46 3.06 -6.54 -3.53
C ASP A 46 2.04 -7.63 -3.85
N VAL A 47 0.79 -7.43 -3.45
CA VAL A 47 -0.31 -8.36 -3.66
C VAL A 47 -1.42 -7.63 -4.40
N THR A 48 -1.77 -8.12 -5.59
CA THR A 48 -2.86 -7.56 -6.40
C THR A 48 -4.03 -8.53 -6.46
N LEU A 49 -5.22 -8.00 -6.21
CA LEU A 49 -6.52 -8.66 -6.32
C LEU A 49 -7.28 -7.93 -7.43
N ASP A 50 -7.28 -8.48 -8.64
CA ASP A 50 -7.92 -7.85 -9.80
C ASP A 50 -9.32 -8.44 -10.05
N GLU A 51 -10.31 -7.59 -10.29
CA GLU A 51 -11.68 -7.99 -10.64
C GLU A 51 -11.69 -8.94 -11.86
N ALA A 52 -10.84 -8.68 -12.86
CA ALA A 52 -10.79 -9.49 -14.08
C ALA A 52 -10.41 -10.95 -13.80
N ASP A 53 -9.64 -11.18 -12.73
CA ASP A 53 -9.18 -12.49 -12.29
C ASP A 53 -10.00 -13.03 -11.10
N GLY A 54 -11.18 -12.47 -10.88
CA GLY A 54 -12.10 -12.86 -9.81
C GLY A 54 -11.60 -12.50 -8.40
N TYR A 55 -10.64 -11.58 -8.29
CA TYR A 55 -9.88 -11.24 -7.09
C TYR A 55 -9.00 -12.39 -6.57
N THR A 56 -8.44 -13.21 -7.46
CA THR A 56 -7.40 -14.17 -7.08
C THR A 56 -6.09 -13.42 -6.78
N PRO A 57 -5.42 -13.65 -5.63
CA PRO A 57 -4.21 -12.92 -5.28
C PRO A 57 -3.02 -13.27 -6.19
N VAL A 58 -2.42 -12.24 -6.78
CA VAL A 58 -1.15 -12.32 -7.49
C VAL A 58 -0.09 -11.59 -6.67
N THR A 59 1.02 -12.28 -6.35
CA THR A 59 2.08 -11.76 -5.48
C THR A 59 3.39 -11.52 -6.22
N ALA A 60 4.09 -10.46 -5.85
CA ALA A 60 5.47 -10.18 -6.24
C ALA A 60 6.27 -9.70 -5.02
N VAL A 61 7.54 -10.11 -4.93
CA VAL A 61 8.43 -9.70 -3.83
C VAL A 61 9.75 -9.18 -4.38
N GLY A 62 10.23 -8.05 -3.85
CA GLY A 62 11.50 -7.46 -4.23
C GLY A 62 12.24 -6.85 -3.04
N ALA A 63 13.56 -6.84 -3.10
CA ALA A 63 14.42 -6.08 -2.19
C ALA A 63 14.96 -4.82 -2.87
N HIS A 64 15.08 -3.75 -2.10
CA HIS A 64 15.48 -2.43 -2.59
C HIS A 64 16.42 -1.74 -1.61
N PRO A 65 17.32 -0.86 -2.09
CA PRO A 65 18.16 -0.02 -1.24
C PRO A 65 17.32 1.04 -0.51
N LEU A 66 17.92 1.78 0.43
CA LEU A 66 17.35 3.03 0.94
C LEU A 66 18.25 4.22 0.53
N PRO A 67 17.67 5.38 0.18
CA PRO A 67 16.23 5.65 0.05
C PRO A 67 15.60 5.00 -1.19
N HIS A 68 14.30 4.74 -1.14
CA HIS A 68 13.55 4.15 -2.27
C HIS A 68 12.19 4.81 -2.46
N ARG A 69 11.72 4.82 -3.71
CA ARG A 69 10.38 5.30 -4.07
C ARG A 69 9.64 4.19 -4.79
N ALA A 70 8.50 3.81 -4.25
CA ALA A 70 7.61 2.82 -4.83
C ALA A 70 6.19 3.09 -4.33
N ILE A 71 5.18 2.58 -5.03
CA ILE A 71 3.81 2.49 -4.51
C ILE A 71 3.22 3.80 -3.97
N GLY A 72 3.54 4.93 -4.60
CA GLY A 72 3.10 6.27 -4.15
C GLY A 72 3.73 6.72 -2.82
N LEU A 73 4.78 6.05 -2.36
CA LEU A 73 5.50 6.37 -1.13
C LEU A 73 7.01 6.55 -1.38
N ARG A 74 7.65 7.32 -0.51
CA ARG A 74 9.10 7.42 -0.38
C ARG A 74 9.52 6.92 1.00
N PHE A 75 10.50 6.04 1.02
CA PHE A 75 11.12 5.50 2.22
C PHE A 75 12.53 6.05 2.31
N SER A 76 12.89 6.69 3.41
CA SER A 76 14.21 7.28 3.62
C SER A 76 14.66 7.14 5.07
N PRO A 77 15.98 7.11 5.32
CA PRO A 77 16.53 7.33 6.65
C PRO A 77 15.95 8.60 7.28
N GLY A 78 15.37 8.47 8.47
CA GLY A 78 14.94 9.59 9.31
C GLY A 78 16.09 10.12 10.16
N PRO A 79 15.89 11.25 10.87
CA PRO A 79 16.83 11.67 11.89
C PRO A 79 16.96 10.56 12.95
N PRO A 80 18.17 10.23 13.42
CA PRO A 80 18.34 9.21 14.45
C PRO A 80 17.61 9.62 15.74
N ASP A 81 17.23 8.63 16.55
CA ASP A 81 16.81 8.81 17.95
C ASP A 81 17.60 7.85 18.80
N ASP A 82 18.32 8.33 19.81
CA ASP A 82 19.10 7.48 20.74
C ASP A 82 19.93 6.38 20.04
N GLY A 83 20.58 6.72 18.92
CA GLY A 83 21.42 5.80 18.14
C GLY A 83 20.66 4.83 17.23
N ASN A 84 19.33 4.84 17.24
CA ASN A 84 18.50 4.01 16.37
C ASN A 84 18.13 4.73 15.07
N LEU A 85 18.30 4.03 13.95
CA LEU A 85 17.91 4.52 12.63
C LEU A 85 16.39 4.51 12.51
N ARG A 86 15.75 5.68 12.48
CA ARG A 86 14.32 5.79 12.17
C ARG A 86 14.07 5.74 10.67
N ILE A 87 12.86 5.35 10.28
CA ILE A 87 12.44 5.32 8.88
C ILE A 87 11.36 6.38 8.65
N ARG A 88 11.69 7.35 7.80
CA ARG A 88 10.73 8.35 7.33
C ARG A 88 9.97 7.78 6.15
N VAL A 89 8.63 7.84 6.24
CA VAL A 89 7.72 7.45 5.16
C VAL A 89 6.95 8.69 4.72
N GLU A 90 7.05 9.02 3.43
CA GLU A 90 6.41 10.19 2.84
C GLU A 90 5.51 9.80 1.69
N ARG A 91 4.35 10.46 1.60
CA ARG A 91 3.45 10.36 0.45
C ARG A 91 4.10 11.03 -0.75
N MET A 92 4.03 10.35 -1.88
CA MET A 92 4.44 10.84 -3.19
C MET A 92 3.21 10.97 -4.11
N PRO A 93 3.23 11.87 -5.10
CA PRO A 93 2.17 11.94 -6.10
C PRO A 93 2.00 10.60 -6.83
N VAL A 94 0.75 10.20 -7.03
CA VAL A 94 0.38 9.03 -7.83
C VAL A 94 -0.09 9.53 -9.21
N GLY A 95 0.63 9.18 -10.26
CA GLY A 95 0.37 9.65 -11.63
C GLY A 95 -0.99 9.19 -12.17
N ALA A 96 -1.58 9.99 -13.06
CA ALA A 96 -2.85 9.69 -13.75
C ALA A 96 -4.02 9.25 -12.84
N SER A 97 -4.02 9.70 -11.58
CA SER A 97 -4.98 9.30 -10.56
C SER A 97 -5.85 10.46 -10.08
N TYR A 98 -7.03 10.11 -9.56
CA TYR A 98 -7.89 10.95 -8.72
C TYR A 98 -8.17 10.22 -7.40
N PRO A 99 -8.14 10.88 -6.23
CA PRO A 99 -7.77 12.29 -6.04
C PRO A 99 -6.30 12.54 -6.37
N ARG A 100 -5.99 13.73 -6.89
CA ARG A 100 -4.60 14.16 -7.06
C ARG A 100 -4.06 14.56 -5.69
N HIS A 101 -3.27 13.69 -5.06
CA HIS A 101 -2.51 14.09 -3.88
C HIS A 101 -1.34 14.98 -4.30
N GLY A 102 -1.62 16.28 -4.49
CA GLY A 102 -0.65 17.25 -4.99
C GLY A 102 0.42 17.67 -3.98
N ARG A 103 0.26 17.32 -2.69
CA ARG A 103 1.24 17.67 -1.63
C ARG A 103 1.99 16.44 -1.17
N ILE A 104 3.32 16.48 -1.30
CA ILE A 104 4.23 15.58 -0.59
C ILE A 104 4.07 15.86 0.91
N GLY A 105 3.84 14.82 1.70
CA GLY A 105 3.63 14.94 3.14
C GLY A 105 4.23 13.77 3.89
N ARG A 106 4.80 14.02 5.06
CA ARG A 106 5.25 12.95 5.97
C ARG A 106 4.02 12.19 6.46
N LEU A 107 3.98 10.88 6.22
CA LEU A 107 2.97 10.00 6.79
C LEU A 107 3.45 9.50 8.15
N PHE A 108 4.66 8.94 8.20
CA PHE A 108 5.19 8.30 9.39
C PHE A 108 6.67 8.62 9.59
N LEU A 109 7.08 8.53 10.84
CA LEU A 109 8.46 8.36 11.26
C LEU A 109 8.46 7.13 12.18
N LEU A 110 9.02 6.01 11.72
CA LEU A 110 8.93 4.72 12.40
C LEU A 110 10.23 4.41 13.15
N ASP A 111 10.10 4.13 14.43
CA ASP A 111 11.16 3.55 15.27
C ASP A 111 11.33 2.06 14.98
N PRO A 112 12.48 1.44 15.32
CA PRO A 112 12.62 0.00 15.29
C PRO A 112 11.51 -0.70 16.09
N GLY A 113 10.93 -1.76 15.53
CA GLY A 113 9.83 -2.52 16.11
C GLY A 113 8.44 -1.99 15.77
N GLN A 114 8.31 -0.74 15.31
CA GLN A 114 7.01 -0.15 14.99
C GLN A 114 6.44 -0.62 13.66
N ARG A 115 5.11 -0.62 13.60
CA ARG A 115 4.29 -0.92 12.44
C ARG A 115 3.34 0.23 12.16
N ALA A 116 3.15 0.56 10.89
CA ALA A 116 2.16 1.54 10.46
C ALA A 116 1.35 1.05 9.27
N ARG A 117 0.15 1.61 9.12
CA ARG A 117 -0.74 1.31 7.99
C ARG A 117 -1.19 2.59 7.29
N TYR A 118 -1.08 2.59 5.98
CA TYR A 118 -1.61 3.63 5.11
C TYR A 118 -2.68 3.06 4.18
N ARG A 119 -3.88 3.63 4.20
CA ARG A 119 -4.97 3.30 3.26
C ARG A 119 -5.22 4.48 2.34
N ALA A 120 -5.38 4.20 1.06
CA ALA A 120 -5.75 5.19 0.05
C ALA A 120 -6.57 4.52 -1.06
N ASN A 121 -7.30 5.31 -1.84
CA ASN A 121 -7.99 4.80 -3.01
C ASN A 121 -7.90 5.79 -4.16
N PHE A 122 -7.95 5.24 -5.37
CA PHE A 122 -7.67 5.97 -6.58
C PHE A 122 -8.64 5.56 -7.68
N ARG A 123 -9.00 6.53 -8.49
CA ARG A 123 -9.58 6.33 -9.80
C ARG A 123 -8.53 6.72 -10.82
N PHE A 124 -8.14 5.77 -11.66
CA PHE A 124 -7.17 5.96 -12.72
C PHE A 124 -7.86 6.11 -14.07
N THR A 125 -7.26 6.93 -14.93
CA THR A 125 -7.57 6.95 -16.37
C THR A 125 -6.57 6.06 -17.09
N GLY A 126 -7.03 5.11 -17.91
CA GLY A 126 -6.17 4.37 -18.84
C GLY A 126 -5.42 5.28 -19.83
N CYS A 127 -4.58 4.70 -20.68
CA CYS A 127 -3.86 5.46 -21.71
C CYS A 127 -4.83 6.11 -22.72
N GLN A 128 -4.38 7.14 -23.43
CA GLN A 128 -5.14 7.73 -24.54
C GLN A 128 -5.56 6.68 -25.61
N CYS A 129 -4.77 5.62 -25.75
CA CYS A 129 -5.03 4.49 -26.66
C CYS A 129 -6.13 3.52 -26.21
N ALA A 130 -6.46 3.49 -24.92
CA ALA A 130 -7.42 2.56 -24.32
C ALA A 130 -7.95 3.19 -23.03
N ALA A 131 -8.78 4.21 -23.18
CA ALA A 131 -9.32 5.01 -22.09
C ALA A 131 -10.38 4.23 -21.28
N ALA A 132 -9.96 3.17 -20.60
CA ALA A 132 -10.75 2.48 -19.60
C ALA A 132 -10.41 3.06 -18.22
N TRP A 133 -11.44 3.52 -17.51
CA TRP A 133 -11.29 3.90 -16.12
C TRP A 133 -11.24 2.65 -15.26
N HIS A 134 -10.27 2.58 -14.35
CA HIS A 134 -10.25 1.58 -13.29
C HIS A 134 -10.06 2.26 -11.94
N PHE A 135 -10.35 1.51 -10.89
CA PHE A 135 -10.26 1.94 -9.52
C PHE A 135 -9.30 1.02 -8.79
N GLU A 136 -8.57 1.59 -7.85
CA GLU A 136 -7.73 0.81 -6.95
C GLU A 136 -7.99 1.27 -5.51
N GLN A 137 -8.01 0.32 -4.59
CA GLN A 137 -7.93 0.56 -3.17
C GLN A 137 -6.63 -0.07 -2.67
N TRP A 138 -5.82 0.74 -2.01
CA TRP A 138 -4.52 0.34 -1.49
C TRP A 138 -4.60 0.21 0.03
N THR A 139 -4.13 -0.91 0.55
CA THR A 139 -3.73 -1.05 1.95
C THR A 139 -2.23 -1.30 1.96
N ILE A 140 -1.47 -0.36 2.51
CA ILE A 140 -0.02 -0.46 2.62
C ILE A 140 0.34 -0.62 4.09
N SER A 141 0.80 -1.80 4.47
CA SER A 141 1.29 -2.11 5.80
C SER A 141 2.82 -2.02 5.80
N ILE A 142 3.40 -1.36 6.80
CA ILE A 142 4.83 -1.07 6.89
C ILE A 142 5.29 -1.53 8.26
N GLY A 143 6.35 -2.32 8.32
CA GLY A 143 6.98 -2.75 9.56
C GLY A 143 8.46 -2.40 9.52
N HIS A 144 8.94 -1.63 10.50
CA HIS A 144 10.36 -1.40 10.70
C HIS A 144 10.92 -2.43 11.70
N THR A 145 10.85 -3.70 11.32
CA THR A 145 11.14 -4.84 12.19
C THR A 145 11.66 -6.04 11.39
N GLY A 146 12.03 -7.12 12.09
CA GLY A 146 12.37 -8.41 11.48
C GLY A 146 11.13 -9.10 10.87
N PRO A 147 11.33 -10.06 9.96
CA PRO A 147 10.22 -10.73 9.30
C PRO A 147 9.57 -11.76 10.22
N SER A 148 8.23 -11.76 10.28
CA SER A 148 7.43 -12.90 10.75
C SER A 148 6.33 -13.20 9.72
N PRO A 149 5.91 -14.47 9.57
CA PRO A 149 4.86 -14.84 8.61
C PRO A 149 3.57 -14.05 8.78
N ASP A 150 3.22 -13.69 10.02
CA ASP A 150 1.96 -13.04 10.38
C ASP A 150 2.09 -11.53 10.66
N LEU A 151 3.23 -10.92 10.31
CA LEU A 151 3.61 -9.54 10.70
C LEU A 151 2.50 -8.49 10.52
N PHE A 152 1.70 -8.60 9.46
CA PHE A 152 0.58 -7.71 9.14
C PHE A 152 -0.80 -8.35 9.27
N CYS A 153 -0.86 -9.66 9.54
CA CYS A 153 -2.10 -10.41 9.74
C CYS A 153 -2.54 -10.43 11.20
N SER A 154 -1.62 -10.20 12.14
CA SER A 154 -1.86 -10.24 13.58
C SER A 154 -1.38 -8.97 14.30
N GLY A 155 -2.03 -8.67 15.43
CA GLY A 155 -1.70 -7.50 16.26
C GLY A 155 -2.19 -6.15 15.68
N GLY A 156 -1.85 -5.07 16.37
CA GLY A 156 -2.20 -3.70 15.98
C GLY A 156 -1.07 -2.96 15.26
N PHE A 157 -1.41 -1.78 14.73
CA PHE A 157 -0.46 -0.82 14.18
C PHE A 157 -0.24 0.30 15.18
N ASP A 158 1.00 0.78 15.29
CA ASP A 158 1.38 1.90 16.15
C ASP A 158 0.88 3.24 15.57
N ALA A 159 0.71 3.30 14.25
CA ALA A 159 0.12 4.45 13.56
C ALA A 159 -0.69 4.03 12.33
N GLU A 160 -1.82 4.68 12.10
CA GLU A 160 -2.62 4.50 10.88
C GLU A 160 -3.00 5.85 10.26
N VAL A 161 -2.98 5.89 8.92
CA VAL A 161 -3.51 7.01 8.12
C VAL A 161 -4.48 6.43 7.10
N ASP A 162 -5.72 6.92 7.07
CA ASP A 162 -6.72 6.56 6.08
C ASP A 162 -7.10 7.78 5.24
N ASP A 163 -6.70 7.74 3.99
CA ASP A 163 -6.90 8.78 2.98
C ASP A 163 -7.92 8.37 1.92
N ARG A 164 -8.67 7.29 2.14
CA ARG A 164 -9.71 6.87 1.21
C ARG A 164 -10.80 7.93 1.13
N VAL A 165 -11.20 8.26 -0.08
CA VAL A 165 -12.27 9.22 -0.37
C VAL A 165 -13.41 8.56 -1.14
N SER A 166 -14.53 9.24 -1.28
CA SER A 166 -15.54 8.82 -2.26
C SER A 166 -14.98 9.03 -3.67
N LEU A 167 -14.75 7.94 -4.41
CA LEU A 167 -14.29 7.96 -5.80
C LEU A 167 -15.45 8.13 -6.79
N TYR A 168 -16.67 7.94 -6.31
CA TYR A 168 -17.89 8.14 -7.07
C TYR A 168 -18.49 9.48 -6.63
N GLY A 169 -18.64 10.40 -7.57
CA GLY A 169 -19.43 11.60 -7.31
C GLY A 169 -20.84 11.16 -6.91
N GLY A 170 -21.22 11.50 -5.68
CA GLY A 170 -22.56 11.36 -5.14
C GLY A 170 -22.96 12.69 -4.54
N ARG A 171 -24.17 13.14 -4.90
CA ARG A 171 -24.81 14.42 -4.58
C ARG A 171 -24.75 14.79 -3.10
#